data_AF-A2Z0H1-F1
#
_entry.id   AF-A2Z0H1-F1
#
_cell.length_a   1.000
_cell.length_b   1.000
_cell.length_c   1.000
_cell.angle_alpha   90.00
_cell.angle_beta   90.00
_cell.angle_gamma   90.00
#
_symmetry.space_group_name_H-M   'P 1'
#
loop_
_entity.id
_entity.type
_entity.pdbx_description
1 polymer ?
#
loop_
_entity_poly.entity_id
_entity_poly.type
_entity_poly.pdbx_seq_one_letter_code
_entity_poly.pdbx_strand_id
1 'polypeptide(L)'
;MSGNIVDARLQLNKVVREISYSSTGVTVKTEDNSTYQADYVMVSASLGVLQSDLIQFKPQLPSWKILAIYQFDMAVYTKIFVKFPKKFWPEGEGREFFLYASTRRGYYGIWQEFEKQYTDANVLLVTVTDEESRRIEQQPDSQTKAEIMEVVRSMFPDEDVPDATDILVPRWWSDSNN
;
A
#
# COMPACT_ATOMS: atom_id res chain seq x y z
N MET A 1 -16.56 6.28 -16.33
CA MET A 1 -17.25 7.46 -15.78
C MET A 1 -16.19 8.40 -15.23
N SER A 2 -15.83 9.46 -15.95
CA SER A 2 -14.92 10.50 -15.46
C SER A 2 -15.72 11.46 -14.57
N GLY A 3 -15.75 11.19 -13.28
CA GLY A 3 -16.41 12.07 -12.31
C GLY A 3 -15.61 13.36 -12.19
N ASN A 4 -16.02 14.40 -12.92
CA ASN A 4 -15.46 15.73 -12.75
C ASN A 4 -15.78 16.21 -11.34
N ILE A 5 -14.75 16.34 -10.51
CA ILE A 5 -14.87 16.88 -9.16
C ILE A 5 -15.22 18.36 -9.31
N VAL A 6 -16.47 18.71 -8.97
CA VAL A 6 -17.07 20.04 -9.18
C VAL A 6 -17.12 20.88 -7.90
N ASP A 7 -16.80 20.30 -6.75
CA ASP A 7 -16.82 21.04 -5.48
C ASP A 7 -15.54 21.85 -5.29
N ALA A 8 -15.65 23.17 -5.42
CA ALA A 8 -14.54 24.11 -5.25
C ALA A 8 -13.92 24.09 -3.84
N ARG A 9 -14.56 23.47 -2.84
CA ARG A 9 -13.98 23.30 -1.49
C ARG A 9 -12.94 22.19 -1.44
N LEU A 10 -12.98 21.24 -2.37
CA LEU A 10 -11.99 20.18 -2.48
C LEU A 10 -10.83 20.65 -3.37
N GLN A 11 -9.67 20.81 -2.75
CA GLN A 11 -8.45 21.23 -3.42
C GLN A 11 -7.50 20.04 -3.54
N LEU A 12 -7.46 19.41 -4.71
CA LEU A 12 -6.53 18.32 -5.00
C LEU A 12 -5.12 18.87 -5.27
N ASN A 13 -4.11 17.99 -5.16
CA ASN A 13 -2.70 18.35 -5.35
C ASN A 13 -2.21 19.48 -4.42
N LYS A 14 -2.88 19.67 -3.27
CA LYS A 14 -2.47 20.59 -2.22
C LYS A 14 -1.82 19.82 -1.08
N VAL A 15 -0.52 19.58 -1.21
CA VAL A 15 0.28 18.93 -0.17
C VAL A 15 0.50 19.93 0.97
N VAL A 16 -0.07 19.65 2.15
CA VAL A 16 0.15 20.47 3.35
C VAL A 16 1.57 20.23 3.86
N ARG A 17 2.31 21.31 4.13
CA ARG A 17 3.69 21.27 4.63
C ARG A 17 3.84 21.86 6.03
N GLU A 18 2.95 22.78 6.41
CA GLU A 18 3.00 23.41 7.73
C GLU A 18 1.60 23.70 8.25
N ILE A 19 1.40 23.45 9.54
CA ILE A 19 0.20 23.82 10.30
C ILE A 19 0.65 24.69 11.48
N SER A 20 0.38 25.99 11.37
CA SER A 20 0.57 26.94 12.46
C SER A 20 -0.74 27.14 13.22
N TYR A 21 -0.76 27.01 14.55
CA TYR A 21 -1.98 27.11 15.36
C TYR A 21 -1.76 27.92 16.64
N SER A 22 -2.79 28.66 17.05
CA SER A 22 -2.81 29.48 18.26
C SER A 22 -4.20 29.49 18.90
N SER A 23 -4.39 30.26 19.97
CA SER A 23 -5.70 30.49 20.57
C SER A 23 -6.69 31.24 19.67
N THR A 24 -6.22 31.87 18.59
CA THR A 24 -7.01 32.71 17.69
C THR A 24 -7.31 32.07 16.34
N GLY A 25 -6.84 30.84 16.09
CA GLY A 25 -7.11 30.11 14.86
C GLY A 25 -5.91 29.33 14.33
N VAL A 26 -6.00 28.93 13.07
CA VAL A 26 -5.00 28.11 12.37
C VAL A 26 -4.62 28.70 11.01
N THR A 27 -3.36 28.50 10.62
CA THR A 27 -2.82 28.82 9.31
C THR A 27 -2.17 27.57 8.71
N VAL A 28 -2.63 27.16 7.54
CA VAL A 28 -2.14 25.98 6.81
C VAL A 28 -1.36 26.44 5.59
N LYS A 29 -0.11 26.02 5.47
CA LYS A 29 0.73 26.29 4.31
C LYS A 29 0.95 25.02 3.49
N THR A 30 0.77 25.13 2.18
CA THR A 30 0.99 24.04 1.23
C THR A 30 2.34 24.17 0.53
N GLU A 31 2.77 23.09 -0.12
CA GLU A 31 4.06 23.00 -0.82
C GLU A 31 4.21 24.03 -1.94
N ASP A 32 3.12 24.37 -2.62
CA ASP A 32 3.08 25.43 -3.63
C ASP A 32 3.04 26.86 -3.06
N ASN A 33 3.33 27.01 -1.76
CA ASN A 33 3.28 28.26 -0.98
C ASN A 33 1.90 28.88 -0.82
N SER A 34 0.80 28.20 -1.19
CA SER A 34 -0.54 28.68 -0.84
C SER A 34 -0.72 28.67 0.68
N THR A 35 -1.52 29.62 1.19
CA THR A 35 -1.80 29.75 2.61
C THR A 35 -3.30 29.85 2.84
N TYR A 36 -3.80 29.10 3.82
CA TYR A 36 -5.21 29.03 4.18
C TYR A 36 -5.37 29.35 5.67
N GLN A 37 -6.40 30.11 6.03
CA GLN A 37 -6.73 30.45 7.42
C GLN A 37 -8.12 29.93 7.77
N ALA A 38 -8.27 29.43 8.99
CA ALA A 38 -9.53 28.93 9.53
C ALA A 38 -9.53 29.00 11.06
N ASP A 39 -10.69 28.77 11.67
CA ASP A 39 -10.81 28.65 13.13
C ASP A 39 -10.21 27.32 13.64
N TYR A 40 -10.33 26.26 12.83
CA TYR A 40 -9.89 24.90 13.18
C TYR A 40 -9.30 24.17 11.98
N VAL A 41 -8.47 23.16 12.25
CA VAL A 41 -7.94 22.21 11.26
C VAL A 41 -8.22 20.77 11.72
N MET A 42 -8.69 19.94 10.79
CA MET A 42 -8.82 18.50 10.99
C MET A 42 -7.75 17.79 10.16
N VAL A 43 -6.84 17.09 10.83
CA VAL A 43 -5.76 16.34 10.16
C VAL A 43 -6.19 14.88 10.04
N SER A 44 -6.43 14.44 8.81
CA SER A 44 -6.76 13.06 8.46
C SER A 44 -5.63 12.36 7.70
N ALA A 45 -4.40 12.87 7.85
CA ALA A 45 -3.21 12.20 7.32
C ALA A 45 -3.03 10.85 8.03
N SER A 46 -2.43 9.91 7.33
CA SER A 46 -2.06 8.60 7.87
C SER A 46 -1.05 8.74 9.02
N LEU A 47 -0.90 7.67 9.80
CA LEU A 47 0.09 7.64 10.89
C LEU A 47 1.53 7.79 10.36
N GLY A 48 1.85 7.24 9.19
CA GLY A 48 3.17 7.31 8.55
C GLY A 48 3.54 8.74 8.19
N VAL A 49 2.61 9.49 7.60
CA VAL A 49 2.76 10.93 7.39
C VAL A 49 3.01 11.69 8.69
N LEU A 50 2.27 11.38 9.77
CA LEU A 50 2.46 12.01 11.09
C LEU A 50 3.78 11.62 11.78
N GLN A 51 4.34 10.46 11.46
CA GLN A 51 5.65 9.98 11.92
C GLN A 51 6.80 10.54 11.08
N SER A 52 6.51 11.01 9.85
CA SER A 52 7.46 11.67 8.95
C SER A 52 7.59 13.17 9.23
N ASP A 53 8.53 13.82 8.53
CA ASP A 53 8.69 15.28 8.55
C ASP A 53 7.86 16.00 7.47
N LEU A 54 6.86 15.35 6.86
CA LEU A 54 6.06 15.93 5.76
C LEU A 54 5.28 17.18 6.21
N ILE A 55 4.67 17.14 7.41
CA ILE A 55 3.85 18.22 7.97
C ILE A 55 4.51 18.76 9.25
N GLN A 56 4.95 20.01 9.20
CA GLN A 56 5.50 20.70 10.37
C GLN A 56 4.39 21.36 11.20
N PHE A 57 4.31 21.04 12.50
CA PHE A 57 3.40 21.72 13.44
C PHE A 57 4.10 22.87 14.16
N LYS A 58 3.47 24.06 14.19
CA LYS A 58 3.95 25.26 14.89
C LYS A 58 2.86 25.85 15.80
N PRO A 59 3.02 25.85 17.14
CA PRO A 59 4.11 25.24 17.89
C PRO A 59 4.16 23.71 17.71
N GLN A 60 5.28 23.09 18.06
CA GLN A 60 5.40 21.63 18.02
C GLN A 60 4.30 20.97 18.87
N LEU A 61 3.87 19.79 18.45
CA LEU A 61 2.90 19.01 19.21
C LEU A 61 3.47 18.69 20.61
N PRO A 62 2.62 18.63 21.65
CA PRO A 62 3.07 18.26 22.99
C PRO A 62 3.74 16.87 23.01
N SER A 63 4.73 16.69 23.90
CA SER A 63 5.51 15.45 23.98
C SER A 63 4.66 14.19 24.18
N TRP A 64 3.55 14.28 24.93
CA TRP A 64 2.64 13.15 25.14
C TRP A 64 1.96 12.70 23.82
N LYS A 65 1.71 13.63 22.91
CA LYS A 65 1.09 13.34 21.61
C LYS A 65 2.12 12.77 20.64
N ILE A 66 3.33 13.34 20.63
CA ILE A 66 4.46 12.83 19.84
C ILE A 66 4.77 11.39 20.26
N LEU A 67 4.89 11.12 21.56
CA LEU A 67 5.15 9.77 22.06
C LEU A 67 4.07 8.78 21.61
N ALA A 68 2.79 9.16 21.71
CA ALA A 68 1.70 8.33 21.23
C ALA A 68 1.77 8.07 19.71
N ILE A 69 2.20 9.04 18.91
CA ILE A 69 2.37 8.86 17.45
C ILE A 69 3.47 7.83 17.17
N TYR A 70 4.63 7.90 17.84
CA TYR A 70 5.76 7.01 17.57
C TYR A 70 5.69 5.64 18.27
N GLN A 71 4.76 5.42 19.19
CA GLN A 71 4.56 4.11 19.83
C GLN A 71 3.76 3.12 18.98
N PHE A 72 3.04 3.60 17.95
CA PHE A 72 2.25 2.74 17.08
C PHE A 72 3.03 2.39 15.81
N ASP A 73 3.17 1.10 15.53
CA ASP A 73 3.78 0.65 14.28
C ASP A 73 2.78 0.72 13.13
N MET A 74 3.20 1.38 12.04
CA MET A 74 2.50 1.27 10.77
C MET A 74 2.90 -0.04 10.10
N ALA A 75 2.04 -1.05 10.23
CA ALA A 75 2.20 -2.31 9.52
C ALA A 75 2.05 -2.09 8.00
N VAL A 76 2.98 -2.64 7.23
CA VAL A 76 2.92 -2.62 5.76
C VAL A 76 2.25 -3.90 5.29
N TYR A 77 1.26 -3.78 4.40
CA TYR A 77 0.52 -4.89 3.82
C TYR A 77 0.54 -4.75 2.29
N THR A 78 1.26 -5.63 1.60
CA THR A 78 1.46 -5.54 0.15
C THR A 78 0.70 -6.64 -0.56
N LYS A 79 -0.22 -6.24 -1.45
CA LYS A 79 -1.04 -7.11 -2.29
C LYS A 79 -0.45 -7.19 -3.70
N ILE A 80 0.31 -8.23 -4.00
CA ILE A 80 0.96 -8.39 -5.29
C ILE A 80 0.03 -9.16 -6.23
N PHE A 81 -0.36 -8.55 -7.34
CA PHE A 81 -1.17 -9.22 -8.35
C PHE A 81 -0.28 -9.72 -9.49
N VAL A 82 -0.53 -10.93 -9.94
CA VAL A 82 0.26 -11.57 -11.00
C VAL A 82 -0.66 -12.20 -12.02
N LYS A 83 -0.50 -11.85 -13.30
CA LYS A 83 -1.32 -12.33 -14.40
C LYS A 83 -0.61 -13.40 -15.21
N PHE A 84 -1.37 -14.42 -15.63
CA PHE A 84 -0.87 -15.55 -16.41
C PHE A 84 -1.63 -15.74 -17.73
N PRO A 85 -1.01 -16.38 -18.74
CA PRO A 85 -1.69 -16.74 -19.99
C PRO A 85 -2.84 -17.73 -19.81
N LYS A 86 -2.70 -18.67 -18.87
CA LYS A 86 -3.68 -19.71 -18.55
C LYS A 86 -3.68 -19.95 -17.04
N LYS A 87 -4.79 -20.49 -16.53
CA LYS A 87 -4.87 -21.00 -15.16
C LYS A 87 -4.17 -22.35 -15.08
N PHE A 88 -3.42 -22.55 -14.00
CA PHE A 88 -2.73 -23.80 -13.67
C PHE A 88 -2.98 -24.22 -12.22
N TRP A 89 -3.69 -23.40 -11.45
CA TRP A 89 -4.03 -23.64 -10.05
C TRP A 89 -5.42 -24.30 -9.95
N PRO A 90 -5.70 -25.03 -8.86
CA PRO A 90 -7.00 -25.66 -8.65
C PRO A 90 -8.10 -24.61 -8.41
N GLU A 91 -9.28 -24.86 -8.97
CA GLU A 91 -10.48 -24.02 -8.80
C GLU A 91 -11.60 -24.81 -8.10
N GLY A 92 -12.60 -24.09 -7.56
CA GLY A 92 -13.81 -24.67 -6.98
C GLY A 92 -13.98 -24.41 -5.47
N GLU A 93 -14.86 -25.17 -4.84
CA GLU A 93 -15.19 -24.98 -3.43
C GLU A 93 -13.96 -25.21 -2.53
N GLY A 94 -13.68 -24.25 -1.65
CA GLY A 94 -12.53 -24.31 -0.74
C GLY A 94 -11.16 -24.12 -1.41
N ARG A 95 -11.10 -23.69 -2.68
CA ARG A 95 -9.85 -23.47 -3.42
C ARG A 95 -9.43 -22.00 -3.57
N GLU A 96 -10.28 -21.07 -3.13
CA GLU A 96 -10.04 -19.63 -3.23
C GLU A 96 -8.72 -19.20 -2.58
N PHE A 97 -8.35 -19.83 -1.46
CA PHE A 97 -7.13 -19.55 -0.74
C PHE A 97 -6.24 -20.78 -0.66
N PHE A 98 -4.94 -20.58 -0.86
CA PHE A 98 -3.94 -21.61 -0.65
C PHE A 98 -2.66 -21.02 -0.03
N LEU A 99 -1.95 -21.85 0.73
CA LEU A 99 -0.80 -21.43 1.54
C LEU A 99 0.50 -22.06 1.04
N TYR A 100 1.56 -21.27 1.03
CA TYR A 100 2.92 -21.74 0.76
C TYR A 100 3.73 -21.79 2.05
N ALA A 101 4.02 -23.00 2.53
CA ALA A 101 4.77 -23.23 3.76
C ALA A 101 6.28 -23.17 3.53
N SER A 102 6.79 -21.96 3.24
CA SER A 102 8.23 -21.72 3.12
C SER A 102 8.97 -21.89 4.45
N THR A 103 10.22 -22.36 4.40
CA THR A 103 11.14 -22.32 5.55
C THR A 103 11.56 -20.88 5.91
N ARG A 104 11.47 -19.94 4.95
CA ARG A 104 11.61 -18.50 5.18
C ARG A 104 10.25 -17.93 5.55
N ARG A 105 10.09 -17.53 6.82
CA ARG A 105 8.86 -16.92 7.34
C ARG A 105 8.44 -15.71 6.48
N GLY A 106 7.15 -15.65 6.12
CA GLY A 106 6.57 -14.54 5.36
C GLY A 106 6.84 -14.56 3.85
N TYR A 107 7.67 -15.47 3.36
CA TYR A 107 8.05 -15.53 1.95
C TYR A 107 6.91 -16.05 1.07
N TYR A 108 6.15 -15.13 0.46
CA TYR A 108 5.05 -15.41 -0.47
C TYR A 108 4.05 -16.46 0.05
N GLY A 109 3.61 -16.31 1.30
CA GLY A 109 2.95 -17.39 2.05
C GLY A 109 1.44 -17.53 1.82
N ILE A 110 0.73 -16.46 1.45
CA ILE A 110 -0.75 -16.46 1.36
C ILE A 110 -1.15 -16.09 -0.07
N TRP A 111 -1.83 -17.02 -0.74
CA TRP A 111 -2.29 -16.86 -2.10
C TRP A 111 -3.82 -16.88 -2.18
N GLN A 112 -4.34 -16.09 -3.10
CA GLN A 112 -5.76 -16.03 -3.42
C GLN A 112 -5.95 -16.08 -4.95
N GLU A 113 -6.87 -16.92 -5.39
CA GLU A 113 -7.40 -16.91 -6.77
C GLU A 113 -8.75 -16.17 -6.80
N PHE A 114 -9.15 -15.67 -7.97
CA PHE A 114 -10.28 -14.76 -8.11
C PHE A 114 -11.38 -15.23 -9.04
N GLU A 115 -11.52 -16.52 -9.33
CA GLU A 115 -12.45 -16.98 -10.36
C GLU A 115 -13.90 -16.55 -10.10
N LYS A 116 -14.31 -16.53 -8.82
CA LYS A 116 -15.65 -16.08 -8.42
C LYS A 116 -15.85 -14.57 -8.57
N GLN A 117 -14.79 -13.78 -8.42
CA GLN A 117 -14.84 -12.32 -8.43
C GLN A 117 -14.58 -11.74 -9.83
N TYR A 118 -13.68 -12.38 -10.58
CA TYR A 118 -13.16 -11.96 -11.88
C TYR A 118 -12.93 -13.18 -12.76
N THR A 119 -14.02 -13.68 -13.35
CA THR A 119 -14.00 -14.82 -14.27
C THR A 119 -13.04 -14.56 -15.42
N ASP A 120 -12.23 -15.57 -15.77
CA ASP A 120 -11.26 -15.54 -16.88
C ASP A 120 -10.15 -14.47 -16.75
N ALA A 121 -9.94 -13.89 -15.56
CA ALA A 121 -8.88 -12.89 -15.37
C ALA A 121 -7.48 -13.49 -15.44
N ASN A 122 -7.33 -14.78 -15.09
CA ASN A 122 -6.06 -15.49 -14.93
C ASN A 122 -5.08 -14.73 -14.02
N VAL A 123 -5.60 -14.21 -12.89
CA VAL A 123 -4.83 -13.44 -11.91
C VAL A 123 -4.78 -14.18 -10.58
N LEU A 124 -3.59 -14.25 -10.00
CA LEU A 124 -3.37 -14.59 -8.60
C LEU A 124 -3.01 -13.34 -7.81
N LEU A 125 -3.43 -13.31 -6.55
CA LEU A 125 -2.95 -12.38 -5.54
C LEU A 125 -2.06 -13.15 -4.56
N VAL A 126 -0.86 -12.63 -4.31
CA VAL A 126 -0.04 -13.04 -3.16
C VAL A 126 0.11 -11.89 -2.18
N THR A 127 -0.09 -12.19 -0.91
CA THR A 127 0.07 -11.23 0.19
C THR A 127 1.40 -11.44 0.89
N VAL A 128 2.10 -10.34 1.11
CA VAL A 128 3.27 -10.23 2.00
C VAL A 128 3.07 -9.06 2.94
N THR A 129 3.73 -9.10 4.09
CA THR A 129 3.58 -8.09 5.15
C THR A 129 4.92 -7.69 5.72
N ASP A 130 4.98 -6.50 6.31
CA ASP A 130 6.06 -6.02 7.15
C ASP A 130 7.47 -6.11 6.51
N GLU A 131 8.40 -6.89 7.06
CA GLU A 131 9.77 -7.02 6.52
C GLU A 131 9.81 -7.42 5.03
N GLU A 132 9.00 -8.40 4.63
CA GLU A 132 8.95 -8.83 3.22
C GLU A 132 8.32 -7.75 2.33
N SER A 133 7.30 -7.04 2.83
CA SER A 133 6.74 -5.89 2.11
C SER A 133 7.79 -4.82 1.85
N ARG A 134 8.54 -4.39 2.88
CA ARG A 134 9.58 -3.36 2.71
C ARG A 134 10.66 -3.78 1.72
N ARG A 135 11.11 -5.04 1.78
CA ARG A 135 12.08 -5.60 0.84
C ARG A 135 11.55 -5.57 -0.61
N ILE A 136 10.32 -6.06 -0.80
CA ILE A 136 9.72 -6.20 -2.13
C ILE A 136 9.42 -4.83 -2.76
N GLU A 137 8.99 -3.84 -1.97
CA GLU A 137 8.75 -2.49 -2.50
C GLU A 137 10.04 -1.81 -2.99
N GLN A 138 11.19 -2.16 -2.41
CA GLN A 138 12.51 -1.60 -2.75
C GLN A 138 13.20 -2.27 -3.93
N GLN A 139 12.71 -3.40 -4.42
CA GLN A 139 13.30 -4.10 -5.56
C GLN A 139 12.49 -3.87 -6.86
N PRO A 140 13.11 -4.09 -8.04
CA PRO A 140 12.40 -4.04 -9.30
C PRO A 140 11.32 -5.12 -9.42
N ASP A 141 10.21 -4.79 -10.10
CA ASP A 141 9.11 -5.73 -10.34
C ASP A 141 9.58 -7.02 -11.04
N SER A 142 10.61 -6.94 -11.88
CA SER A 142 11.20 -8.10 -12.57
C SER A 142 11.82 -9.10 -11.59
N GLN A 143 12.47 -8.62 -10.53
CA GLN A 143 13.05 -9.48 -9.50
C GLN A 143 11.96 -10.13 -8.66
N THR A 144 10.94 -9.36 -8.24
CA THR A 144 9.78 -9.89 -7.51
C THR A 144 9.04 -10.94 -8.34
N LYS A 145 8.87 -10.68 -9.64
CA LYS A 145 8.24 -11.63 -10.56
C LYS A 145 9.06 -12.92 -10.66
N ALA A 146 10.39 -12.84 -10.75
CA ALA A 146 11.25 -14.03 -10.79
C ALA A 146 11.12 -14.88 -9.52
N GLU A 147 11.18 -14.27 -8.34
CA GLU A 147 10.99 -14.95 -7.05
C GLU A 147 9.61 -15.63 -6.95
N ILE A 148 8.55 -14.93 -7.39
CA ILE A 148 7.20 -15.48 -7.46
C ILE A 148 7.15 -16.69 -8.38
N MET A 149 7.76 -16.60 -9.57
CA MET A 149 7.78 -17.71 -10.54
C MET A 149 8.44 -18.97 -9.97
N GLU A 150 9.51 -18.81 -9.18
CA GLU A 150 10.13 -19.94 -8.47
C GLU A 150 9.17 -20.57 -7.45
N VAL A 151 8.45 -19.75 -6.68
CA VAL A 151 7.48 -20.22 -5.69
C VAL A 151 6.34 -20.97 -6.36
N VAL A 152 5.68 -20.40 -7.38
CA VAL A 152 4.51 -21.06 -8.01
C VAL A 152 4.91 -22.35 -8.73
N ARG A 153 6.09 -22.43 -9.34
CA ARG A 153 6.60 -23.67 -9.94
C ARG A 153 6.90 -24.74 -8.89
N SER A 154 7.35 -24.33 -7.70
CA SER A 154 7.53 -25.23 -6.55
C SER A 154 6.20 -25.74 -5.99
N MET A 155 5.17 -24.90 -5.99
CA MET A 155 3.82 -25.25 -5.50
C MET A 155 3.06 -26.19 -6.44
N PHE A 156 3.29 -26.09 -7.74
CA PHE A 156 2.62 -26.86 -8.78
C PHE A 156 3.63 -27.59 -9.68
N PRO A 157 4.42 -28.55 -9.13
CA PRO A 157 5.52 -29.18 -9.87
C PRO A 157 5.05 -30.08 -11.02
N ASP A 158 3.81 -30.58 -10.95
CA ASP A 158 3.23 -31.47 -11.97
C ASP A 158 2.49 -30.70 -13.08
N GLU A 159 2.47 -29.36 -13.01
CA GLU A 159 1.77 -28.49 -13.96
C GLU A 159 2.74 -27.75 -14.88
N ASP A 160 2.34 -27.50 -16.12
CA ASP A 160 3.06 -26.61 -17.04
C ASP A 160 2.72 -25.14 -16.71
N VAL A 161 3.44 -24.59 -15.71
CA VAL A 161 3.27 -23.22 -15.21
C VAL A 161 3.92 -22.21 -16.18
N PRO A 162 3.12 -21.42 -16.93
CA PRO A 162 3.64 -20.43 -17.87
C PRO A 162 4.25 -19.24 -17.12
N ASP A 163 5.15 -18.51 -17.78
CA ASP A 163 5.65 -17.24 -17.25
C ASP A 163 4.52 -16.22 -17.09
N ALA A 164 4.56 -15.46 -15.98
CA ALA A 164 3.65 -14.37 -15.74
C ALA A 164 3.81 -13.26 -16.79
N THR A 165 2.68 -12.89 -17.41
CA THR A 165 2.62 -11.84 -18.44
C THR A 165 2.71 -10.45 -17.83
N ASP A 166 2.20 -10.27 -16.61
CA ASP A 166 2.15 -8.97 -15.95
C ASP A 166 2.21 -9.11 -14.43
N ILE A 167 2.65 -8.05 -13.75
CA ILE A 167 2.76 -7.96 -12.30
C ILE A 167 2.42 -6.54 -11.82
N LEU A 168 1.66 -6.45 -10.74
CA LEU A 168 1.42 -5.20 -10.02
C LEU A 168 1.91 -5.36 -8.57
N VAL A 169 2.91 -4.57 -8.20
CA VAL A 169 3.42 -4.47 -6.82
C VAL A 169 3.06 -3.08 -6.28
N PRO A 170 2.00 -2.96 -5.46
CA PRO A 170 1.69 -1.69 -4.79
C PRO A 170 2.82 -1.31 -3.84
N ARG A 171 3.35 -0.09 -3.98
CA ARG A 171 4.43 0.44 -3.16
C ARG A 171 3.92 1.44 -2.13
N TRP A 172 3.09 0.95 -1.21
CA TRP A 172 2.38 1.80 -0.25
C TRP A 172 3.29 2.41 0.81
N TRP A 173 4.30 1.67 1.26
CA TRP A 173 5.26 2.19 2.25
C TRP A 173 6.23 3.19 1.62
N SER A 174 6.57 3.01 0.36
CA SER A 174 7.44 3.93 -0.38
C SER A 174 6.72 5.19 -0.87
N ASP A 175 5.38 5.24 -0.78
CA ASP A 175 4.59 6.40 -1.17
C ASP A 175 4.74 7.51 -0.11
N SER A 176 5.27 8.66 -0.53
CA SER A 176 5.47 9.82 0.34
C SER A 176 4.17 10.46 0.86
N ASN A 177 3.00 10.02 0.37
CA ASN A 177 1.69 10.48 0.83
C ASN A 177 1.04 9.56 1.87
N ASN A 178 1.78 8.55 2.35
CA ASN A 178 1.28 7.50 3.25
C ASN A 178 2.00 7.45 4.60
#